data_AF-A0A944S5C8-F1
#
_entry.id   AF-A0A944S5C8-F1
#
_cell.length_a   1.000
_cell.length_b   1.000
_cell.length_c   1.000
_cell.angle_alpha   90.00
_cell.angle_beta   90.00
_cell.angle_gamma   90.00
#
_symmetry.space_group_name_H-M   'P 1'
#
loop_
_entity.id
_entity.type
_entity.pdbx_description
1 polymer ?
#
loop_
_entity_poly.entity_id
_entity_poly.type
_entity_poly.pdbx_seq_one_letter_code
_entity_poly.pdbx_strand_id
1 'polypeptide(L)'
;MLHRQLRSVLEEIFGEDYVEEALRRSEYAQMIIQENPEEFKKSVLGFQRLNFRDEQSEYAQKLDRDFGIALLCSLLDNPTREYVAELGLNYL
;
A
#
# COMPACT_ATOMS: atom_id res chain seq x y z
N MET A 1 15.80 7.08 7.59
CA MET A 1 16.46 6.60 6.36
C MET A 1 15.66 5.50 5.66
N LEU A 2 15.13 4.50 6.38
CA LEU A 2 14.34 3.39 5.80
C LEU A 2 13.13 3.85 4.94
N HIS A 3 12.34 4.81 5.44
CA HIS A 3 11.16 5.33 4.71
C HIS A 3 11.49 5.96 3.36
N ARG A 4 12.69 6.56 3.20
CA ARG A 4 13.09 7.18 1.93
C ARG A 4 13.46 6.14 0.88
N GLN A 5 14.15 5.08 1.27
CA GLN A 5 14.48 3.97 0.37
C GLN A 5 13.23 3.19 -0.04
N LEU A 6 12.34 2.89 0.92
CA LEU A 6 11.08 2.23 0.63
C LEU A 6 10.21 3.06 -0.32
N ARG A 7 10.11 4.38 -0.07
CA ARG A 7 9.37 5.29 -0.94
C ARG A 7 9.92 5.27 -2.37
N SER A 8 11.23 5.40 -2.57
CA SER A 8 11.80 5.37 -3.93
C SER A 8 11.52 4.04 -4.64
N VAL A 9 11.59 2.90 -3.93
CA VAL A 9 11.23 1.60 -4.51
C VAL A 9 9.76 1.55 -4.94
N LEU A 10 8.86 2.08 -4.12
CA LEU A 10 7.43 2.12 -4.43
C LEU A 10 7.12 3.11 -5.56
N GLU A 11 7.84 4.23 -5.66
CA GLU A 11 7.73 5.17 -6.79
C GLU A 11 8.16 4.51 -8.11
N GLU A 12 9.17 3.64 -8.09
CA GLU A 12 9.56 2.86 -9.28
C GLU A 12 8.51 1.81 -9.69
N ILE A 13 7.73 1.28 -8.74
CA ILE A 13 6.75 0.22 -8.98
C ILE A 13 5.38 0.79 -9.36
N PHE A 14 4.91 1.79 -8.62
CA PHE A 14 3.57 2.38 -8.74
C PHE A 14 3.57 3.68 -9.56
N GLY A 15 4.72 4.31 -9.76
CA GLY A 15 4.85 5.65 -10.34
C GLY A 15 4.83 6.75 -9.28
N GLU A 16 5.69 7.76 -9.45
CA GLU A 16 5.85 8.89 -8.52
C GLU A 16 4.52 9.64 -8.27
N ASP A 17 3.82 10.01 -9.34
CA ASP A 17 2.54 10.72 -9.27
C ASP A 17 1.49 9.94 -8.46
N TYR A 18 1.46 8.61 -8.63
CA TYR A 18 0.49 7.76 -7.95
C TYR A 18 0.82 7.62 -6.46
N VAL A 19 2.09 7.46 -6.12
CA VAL A 19 2.55 7.44 -4.72
C VAL A 19 2.24 8.77 -4.03
N GLU A 20 2.51 9.89 -4.69
CA GLU A 20 2.20 11.21 -4.14
C GLU A 20 0.70 11.40 -3.95
N GLU A 21 -0.12 11.00 -4.93
CA GLU A 21 -1.57 11.06 -4.82
C GLU A 21 -2.09 10.21 -3.65
N ALA A 22 -1.59 8.97 -3.51
CA ALA A 22 -2.00 8.07 -2.44
C ALA A 22 -1.75 8.70 -1.07
N LEU A 23 -0.57 9.28 -0.85
CA LEU A 23 -0.20 9.93 0.41
C LEU A 23 -1.06 11.16 0.75
N ARG A 24 -1.65 11.82 -0.24
CA ARG A 24 -2.63 12.91 -0.02
C ARG A 24 -4.02 12.40 0.34
N ARG A 25 -4.25 11.09 0.29
CA ARG A 25 -5.53 10.41 0.49
C ARG A 25 -5.48 9.41 1.65
N SER A 26 -4.68 9.66 2.69
CA SER A 26 -4.53 8.75 3.83
C SER A 26 -5.86 8.46 4.57
N GLU A 27 -6.72 9.46 4.75
CA GLU A 27 -8.05 9.25 5.34
C GLU A 27 -8.93 8.32 4.49
N TYR A 28 -8.85 8.46 3.16
CA TYR A 28 -9.54 7.57 2.24
C TYR A 28 -8.97 6.15 2.29
N ALA A 29 -7.64 6.01 2.37
CA ALA A 29 -7.00 4.71 2.56
C ALA A 29 -7.52 3.99 3.82
N GLN A 30 -7.62 4.70 4.95
CA GLN A 30 -8.18 4.14 6.18
C GLN A 30 -9.63 3.69 6.02
N MET A 31 -10.46 4.47 5.32
CA MET A 31 -11.83 4.10 4.99
C MET A 31 -11.88 2.80 4.16
N ILE A 32 -11.08 2.69 3.10
CA ILE A 32 -11.00 1.49 2.25
C ILE A 32 -10.58 0.26 3.07
N ILE A 33 -9.58 0.40 3.95
CA ILE A 33 -9.11 -0.66 4.84
C ILE A 33 -10.23 -1.11 5.78
N GLN A 34 -10.97 -0.15 6.36
CA GLN A 34 -12.07 -0.42 7.28
C GLN A 34 -13.24 -1.15 6.61
N GLU A 35 -13.61 -0.70 5.41
CA GLU A 35 -14.76 -1.23 4.68
C GLU A 35 -14.46 -2.58 4.03
N ASN A 36 -13.21 -2.81 3.63
CA ASN A 36 -12.80 -3.99 2.85
C ASN A 36 -11.53 -4.66 3.42
N PRO A 37 -11.52 -5.09 4.70
CA PRO A 37 -10.31 -5.56 5.37
C PRO A 37 -9.73 -6.86 4.77
N GLU A 38 -10.58 -7.76 4.28
CA GLU A 38 -10.14 -9.04 3.68
C GLU A 38 -9.53 -8.83 2.29
N GLU A 39 -10.11 -7.96 1.47
CA GLU A 39 -9.60 -7.58 0.15
C GLU A 39 -8.30 -6.79 0.26
N PHE A 40 -8.22 -5.88 1.24
CA PHE A 40 -6.99 -5.19 1.57
C PHE A 40 -5.89 -6.18 1.99
N LYS A 41 -6.21 -7.14 2.86
CA LYS A 41 -5.27 -8.22 3.26
C LYS A 41 -4.78 -9.03 2.06
N LYS A 42 -5.68 -9.42 1.14
CA LYS A 42 -5.28 -10.11 -0.11
C LYS A 42 -4.35 -9.27 -0.95
N SER A 43 -4.59 -7.96 -1.01
CA SER A 43 -3.75 -7.00 -1.74
C SER A 43 -2.34 -6.92 -1.17
N VAL A 44 -2.23 -6.79 0.16
CA VAL A 44 -0.94 -6.74 0.86
C VAL A 44 -0.16 -8.04 0.70
N LEU A 45 -0.78 -9.19 1.00
CA LEU A 45 -0.13 -10.50 0.86
C LEU A 45 0.24 -10.82 -0.59
N GLY A 46 -0.61 -10.41 -1.53
CA GLY A 46 -0.40 -10.57 -2.96
C GLY A 46 0.80 -9.79 -3.49
N PHE A 47 1.06 -8.60 -2.91
CA PHE A 47 2.24 -7.79 -3.21
C PHE A 47 3.50 -8.32 -2.52
N GLN A 48 3.42 -8.61 -1.21
CA GLN A 48 4.57 -9.04 -0.40
C GLN A 48 5.17 -10.40 -0.83
N ARG A 49 4.38 -11.29 -1.41
CA ARG A 49 4.87 -12.60 -1.88
C ARG A 49 5.76 -12.53 -3.12
N LEU A 50 5.79 -11.38 -3.81
CA LEU A 50 6.53 -11.19 -5.06
C LEU A 50 7.96 -10.77 -4.74
N ASN A 51 8.93 -11.43 -5.38
CA ASN A 51 10.35 -11.23 -5.09
C ASN A 51 11.05 -10.34 -6.11
N PHE A 52 10.44 -10.14 -7.29
CA PHE A 52 11.04 -9.39 -8.39
C PHE A 52 10.25 -8.11 -8.67
N ARG A 53 10.98 -7.05 -9.02
CA ARG A 53 10.38 -5.73 -9.28
C ARG A 53 9.42 -5.75 -10.45
N ASP A 54 9.72 -6.49 -11.51
CA ASP A 54 8.83 -6.59 -12.68
C ASP A 54 7.49 -7.25 -12.32
N GLU A 55 7.51 -8.28 -11.45
CA GLU A 55 6.30 -8.92 -10.94
C GLU A 55 5.50 -7.96 -10.06
N GLN A 56 6.17 -7.20 -9.19
CA GLN A 56 5.54 -6.20 -8.34
C GLN A 56 4.89 -5.08 -9.16
N SER A 57 5.55 -4.63 -10.23
CA SER A 57 5.02 -3.63 -11.16
C SER A 57 3.82 -4.17 -11.94
N GLU A 58 3.88 -5.41 -12.44
CA GLU A 58 2.74 -6.05 -13.11
C GLU A 58 1.55 -6.22 -12.15
N TYR A 59 1.81 -6.59 -10.90
CA TYR A 59 0.79 -6.68 -9.87
C TYR A 59 0.17 -5.32 -9.57
N ALA A 60 1.00 -4.29 -9.37
CA ALA A 60 0.56 -2.92 -9.11
C ALA A 60 -0.33 -2.36 -10.22
N GLN A 61 -0.02 -2.67 -11.49
CA GLN A 61 -0.83 -2.25 -12.65
C GLN A 61 -2.21 -2.92 -12.71
N LYS A 62 -2.36 -4.12 -12.14
CA LYS A 62 -3.62 -4.88 -12.11
C LYS A 62 -4.40 -4.68 -10.82
N LEU A 63 -3.76 -4.12 -9.80
CA LEU A 63 -4.39 -3.87 -8.51
C LEU A 63 -5.45 -2.78 -8.67
N ASP A 64 -6.61 -2.98 -8.05
CA ASP A 64 -7.62 -1.94 -7.99
C ASP A 64 -7.03 -0.69 -7.33
N ARG A 65 -7.37 0.48 -7.87
CA ARG A 65 -6.78 1.74 -7.44
C ARG A 65 -7.00 2.02 -5.96
N ASP A 66 -8.15 1.65 -5.41
CA ASP A 66 -8.45 1.89 -4.00
C ASP A 66 -7.54 1.06 -3.10
N PHE A 67 -7.30 -0.20 -3.46
CA PHE A 67 -6.38 -1.07 -2.73
C PHE A 67 -4.91 -0.70 -2.94
N GLY A 68 -4.56 -0.12 -4.09
CA GLY A 68 -3.23 0.45 -4.31
C GLY A 68 -2.97 1.66 -3.41
N ILE A 69 -3.94 2.57 -3.29
CA ILE A 69 -3.86 3.71 -2.35
C ILE A 69 -3.74 3.21 -0.91
N ALA A 70 -4.58 2.25 -0.51
CA ALA A 70 -4.55 1.66 0.82
C ALA A 70 -3.21 0.99 1.14
N LEU A 71 -2.67 0.20 0.20
CA LEU A 71 -1.38 -0.47 0.33
C LEU A 71 -0.25 0.55 0.51
N LEU A 72 -0.17 1.54 -0.38
CA LEU A 72 0.86 2.57 -0.33
C LEU A 72 0.82 3.36 0.99
N CYS A 73 -0.37 3.77 1.43
CA CYS A 73 -0.51 4.47 2.71
C CYS A 73 -0.11 3.58 3.89
N SER A 74 -0.52 2.31 3.91
CA SER A 74 -0.12 1.38 4.98
C SER A 74 1.41 1.19 5.09
N LEU A 75 2.11 1.32 3.96
CA LEU A 75 3.56 1.16 3.87
C LEU A 75 4.33 2.45 4.09
N LEU A 76 3.77 3.63 3.79
CA LEU A 76 4.52 4.88 3.77
C LEU A 76 4.02 5.93 4.76
N ASP A 77 2.75 5.87 5.16
CA ASP A 77 2.08 6.82 6.05
C ASP A 77 1.92 6.24 7.47
N ASN A 78 2.44 6.95 8.47
CA ASN A 78 2.43 6.48 9.85
C ASN A 78 1.03 6.33 10.44
N PRO A 79 0.12 7.33 10.34
CA PRO A 79 -1.25 7.19 10.80
C PRO A 79 -1.97 5.96 10.21
N THR A 80 -1.81 5.72 8.90
CA THR A 80 -2.42 4.54 8.27
C THR A 80 -1.80 3.24 8.78
N ARG A 81 -0.49 3.20 9.02
CA ARG A 81 0.17 2.01 9.59
C ARG A 81 -0.28 1.72 11.02
N GLU A 82 -0.41 2.74 11.85
CA GLU A 82 -0.95 2.62 13.21
C GLU A 82 -2.39 2.09 13.16
N TYR A 83 -3.21 2.63 12.25
CA TYR A 83 -4.58 2.17 12.03
C TYR A 83 -4.67 0.69 11.65
N VAL A 84 -3.81 0.21 10.74
CA VAL A 84 -3.76 -1.22 10.38
C VAL A 84 -3.39 -2.09 11.60
N ALA A 85 -2.47 -1.63 12.45
CA ALA A 85 -2.11 -2.33 13.68
C ALA A 85 -3.28 -2.36 14.69
N GLU A 86 -4.03 -1.26 14.83
CA GLU A 86 -5.23 -1.19 15.69
C GLU A 86 -6.33 -2.15 15.24
N LEU A 87 -6.47 -2.36 13.93
CA LEU A 87 -7.40 -3.34 13.36
C LEU A 87 -6.95 -4.81 13.54
N GLY A 88 -5.78 -5.04 14.14
CA GLY A 88 -5.23 -6.39 14.35
C GLY A 88 -4.75 -7.07 13.06
N LEU A 89 -4.52 -6.29 12.00
CA LEU A 89 -4.09 -6.74 10.69
C LEU A 89 -2.56 -6.92 10.66
N ASN A 90 -2.06 -7.86 11.46
CA ASN A 90 -0.64 -8.09 11.76
C ASN A 90 0.18 -8.78 10.63
N TYR A 91 -0.15 -8.52 9.37
CA TYR A 91 0.55 -9.09 8.21
C TYR A 91 1.47 -8.08 7.49
N LEU A 92 1.51 -6.84 7.97
CA LEU A 92 2.55 -5.85 7.64
C LEU A 92 3.71 -5.96 8.63
#